data_AF-A0A1I2PHE5-F1
#
_entry.id   AF-A0A1I2PHE5-F1
#
_cell.length_a   1.000
_cell.length_b   1.000
_cell.length_c   1.000
_cell.angle_alpha   90.00
_cell.angle_beta   90.00
_cell.angle_gamma   90.00
#
_symmetry.space_group_name_H-M   'P 1'
#
loop_
_entity.id
_entity.type
_entity.pdbx_description
1 polymer ?
#
loop_
_entity_poly.entity_id
_entity_poly.type
_entity_poly.pdbx_seq_one_letter_code
_entity_poly.pdbx_strand_id
1 'polypeptide(L)'
;MAVQCRTQSGLRDNGEISDISTEGCCVRMRGIYFRVGTRVVLRPQGMEGMTGIVRWISGDLAGVEFDRPIYGPILDHIAAAHAAIMPQRRA
;
A
#
# COMPACT_ATOMS: atom_id res chain seq x y z
N MET A 1 -2.67 -5.67 -4.65
CA MET A 1 -1.24 -5.95 -4.90
C MET A 1 -0.59 -6.46 -3.62
N ALA A 2 0.16 -7.55 -3.62
CA ALA A 2 0.83 -8.02 -2.40
C ALA A 2 1.88 -7.00 -1.92
N VAL A 3 1.86 -6.68 -0.62
CA VAL A 3 2.76 -5.72 0.00
C VAL A 3 3.28 -6.28 1.32
N GLN A 4 4.56 -6.04 1.60
CA GLN A 4 5.07 -6.17 2.96
C GLN A 4 4.99 -4.80 3.65
N CYS A 5 4.30 -4.74 4.77
CA CYS A 5 4.19 -3.56 5.61
C CYS A 5 5.14 -3.69 6.79
N ARG A 6 5.94 -2.65 7.06
CA ARG A 6 6.83 -2.58 8.22
C ARG A 6 6.58 -1.32 9.02
N THR A 7 6.37 -1.46 10.32
CA THR A 7 6.24 -0.33 11.25
C THR A 7 7.58 0.16 11.76
N GLN A 8 7.59 1.35 12.38
CA GLN A 8 8.77 1.86 13.08
C GLN A 8 9.20 0.99 14.28
N SER A 9 8.30 0.25 14.91
CA SER A 9 8.65 -0.69 15.99
C SER A 9 9.34 -1.97 15.48
N GLY A 10 9.51 -2.11 14.15
CA GLY A 10 10.14 -3.26 13.52
C GLY A 10 9.16 -4.39 13.18
N LEU A 11 7.89 -4.27 13.61
CA LEU A 11 6.85 -5.24 13.33
C LEU A 11 6.53 -5.29 11.82
N ARG A 12 6.40 -6.50 11.27
CA ARG A 12 6.18 -6.76 9.84
C ARG A 12 4.88 -7.51 9.63
N ASP A 13 4.08 -7.07 8.67
CA ASP A 13 2.89 -7.76 8.20
C ASP A 13 2.91 -7.93 6.69
N ASN A 14 2.19 -8.93 6.19
CA ASN A 14 1.88 -9.05 4.77
C ASN A 14 0.43 -8.60 4.54
N GLY A 15 0.24 -7.77 3.53
CA GLY A 15 -1.06 -7.20 3.19
C GLY A 15 -1.28 -7.10 1.70
N GLU A 16 -2.38 -6.44 1.35
CA GLU A 16 -2.73 -6.15 -0.04
C GLU A 16 -3.01 -4.66 -0.20
N ILE A 17 -2.27 -3.98 -1.08
CA ILE A 17 -2.62 -2.63 -1.53
C ILE A 17 -3.83 -2.71 -2.46
N SER A 18 -4.81 -1.85 -2.22
CA SER A 18 -5.86 -1.45 -3.17
C SER A 18 -5.85 0.07 -3.33
N ASP A 19 -6.50 0.58 -4.39
CA ASP A 19 -6.79 2.01 -4.56
C ASP A 19 -5.56 2.90 -4.34
N ILE A 20 -4.55 2.73 -5.20
CA ILE A 20 -3.30 3.50 -5.16
C ILE A 20 -3.44 4.79 -5.98
N SER A 21 -2.94 5.89 -5.42
CA SER A 21 -2.82 7.20 -6.06
C SER A 21 -1.40 7.74 -5.88
N THR A 22 -1.13 8.94 -6.38
CA THR A 22 0.16 9.61 -6.14
C THR A 22 0.37 9.93 -4.66
N GLU A 23 -0.70 10.23 -3.92
CA GLU A 23 -0.62 10.72 -2.53
C GLU A 23 -0.75 9.61 -1.50
N GLY A 24 -1.22 8.42 -1.88
CA GLY A 24 -1.46 7.37 -0.91
C GLY A 24 -2.00 6.08 -1.50
N CYS A 25 -2.37 5.17 -0.61
CA CYS A 25 -3.07 3.96 -0.98
C CYS A 25 -3.94 3.44 0.17
N CYS A 26 -4.87 2.55 -0.18
CA CYS A 26 -5.53 1.70 0.79
C CYS A 26 -4.74 0.40 0.94
N VAL A 27 -4.63 -0.12 2.16
CA VAL A 27 -4.01 -1.43 2.40
C VAL A 27 -4.90 -2.27 3.30
N ARG A 28 -5.18 -3.49 2.85
CA ARG A 28 -5.78 -4.54 3.66
C ARG A 28 -4.69 -5.28 4.43
N MET A 29 -4.88 -5.42 5.73
CA MET A 29 -3.91 -5.99 6.66
C MET A 29 -4.42 -7.34 7.18
N ARG A 30 -3.52 -8.33 7.35
CA ARG A 30 -3.91 -9.71 7.67
C ARG A 30 -3.69 -10.09 9.13
N GLY A 31 -2.71 -9.49 9.82
CA GLY A 31 -2.33 -9.93 11.16
C GLY A 31 -2.12 -8.82 12.18
N ILE A 32 -1.81 -7.59 11.75
CA ILE A 32 -1.37 -6.52 12.64
C ILE A 32 -2.34 -5.34 12.60
N TYR A 33 -2.85 -4.97 13.78
CA TYR A 33 -3.64 -3.77 13.97
C TYR A 33 -2.72 -2.56 14.06
N PHE A 34 -2.65 -1.78 12.99
CA PHE A 34 -2.02 -0.46 13.02
C PHE A 34 -2.87 0.51 13.83
N ARG A 35 -2.30 1.67 14.17
CA ARG A 35 -3.05 2.80 14.71
C ARG A 35 -2.95 3.97 13.75
N VAL A 36 -3.98 4.80 13.69
CA VAL A 36 -3.88 6.10 13.04
C VAL A 36 -2.69 6.87 13.62
N GLY A 37 -1.91 7.51 12.76
CA GLY A 37 -0.64 8.17 13.09
C GLY A 37 0.58 7.25 13.02
N THR A 38 0.40 5.94 12.85
CA THR A 38 1.54 5.00 12.73
C THR A 38 2.30 5.25 11.44
N ARG A 39 3.62 5.35 11.57
CA ARG A 39 4.53 5.41 10.42
C ARG A 39 4.83 4.02 9.89
N VAL A 40 4.64 3.86 8.58
CA VAL A 40 4.78 2.57 7.89
C VAL A 40 5.71 2.70 6.68
N VAL A 41 6.37 1.60 6.36
CA VAL A 41 7.10 1.37 5.12
C VAL A 41 6.37 0.26 4.37
N LEU A 42 5.80 0.59 3.23
CA LEU A 42 5.13 -0.33 2.32
C LEU A 42 6.11 -0.76 1.25
N ARG A 43 6.34 -2.06 1.13
CA ARG A 43 7.20 -2.66 0.10
C ARG A 43 6.36 -3.56 -0.81
N PRO A 44 5.76 -3.01 -1.88
CA PRO A 44 5.12 -3.82 -2.88
C PRO A 44 6.16 -4.71 -3.59
N GLN A 45 5.76 -5.90 -3.99
CA GLN A 45 6.68 -6.81 -4.69
C GLN A 45 7.19 -6.18 -5.99
N GLY A 46 8.51 -6.16 -6.19
CA GLY A 46 9.15 -5.59 -7.39
C GLY A 46 9.27 -4.06 -7.38
N MET A 47 8.99 -3.40 -6.26
CA MET A 47 9.05 -1.94 -6.14
C MET A 47 9.92 -1.48 -4.98
N GLU A 48 10.36 -0.22 -5.06
CA GLU A 48 10.96 0.45 -3.91
C GLU A 48 9.97 0.61 -2.75
N GLY A 49 10.52 0.69 -1.54
CA GLY A 49 9.72 0.89 -0.34
C GLY A 49 9.19 2.31 -0.27
N MET A 50 7.87 2.46 -0.20
CA MET A 50 7.17 3.72 -0.04
C MET A 50 6.93 3.97 1.45
N THR A 51 7.20 5.18 1.92
CA THR A 51 7.00 5.55 3.32
C THR A 51 5.76 6.41 3.48
N GLY A 52 5.04 6.24 4.58
CA GLY A 52 3.82 6.99 4.82
C GLY A 52 3.28 6.87 6.24
N ILE A 53 2.13 7.51 6.46
CA ILE A 53 1.44 7.59 7.74
C ILE A 53 0.03 7.03 7.57
N VAL A 54 -0.40 6.17 8.50
CA VAL A 54 -1.78 5.69 8.55
C VAL A 54 -2.70 6.85 8.96
N ARG A 55 -3.68 7.21 8.12
CA ARG A 55 -4.61 8.33 8.35
C ARG A 55 -5.97 7.90 8.85
N TRP A 56 -6.42 6.72 8.46
CA TRP A 56 -7.68 6.14 8.92
C TRP A 56 -7.57 4.62 8.95
N ILE A 57 -8.45 3.99 9.75
CA ILE A 57 -8.61 2.54 9.84
C ILE A 57 -10.10 2.23 9.83
N SER A 58 -10.51 1.25 9.02
CA SER A 58 -11.87 0.74 8.95
C SER A 58 -11.83 -0.78 8.81
N GLY A 59 -12.10 -1.50 9.90
CA GLY A 59 -11.96 -2.96 9.93
C GLY A 59 -10.52 -3.40 9.67
N ASP A 60 -10.32 -4.18 8.62
CA ASP A 60 -9.01 -4.68 8.15
C ASP A 60 -8.33 -3.74 7.14
N LEU A 61 -8.96 -2.61 6.81
CA LEU A 61 -8.45 -1.61 5.88
C LEU A 61 -7.79 -0.44 6.61
N ALA A 62 -6.67 0.02 6.06
CA ALA A 62 -5.97 1.22 6.51
C ALA A 62 -5.66 2.13 5.31
N GLY A 63 -5.97 3.41 5.45
CA GLY A 63 -5.53 4.42 4.50
C GLY A 63 -4.15 4.95 4.87
N VAL A 64 -3.21 4.89 3.94
CA VAL A 64 -1.85 5.38 4.11
C VAL A 64 -1.63 6.58 3.19
N GLU A 65 -1.24 7.70 3.76
CA GLU A 65 -0.76 8.88 3.05
C GLU A 65 0.77 8.79 2.93
N PHE A 66 1.28 8.96 1.71
CA PHE A 66 2.72 8.90 1.45
C PHE A 66 3.41 10.18 1.88
N ASP A 67 4.66 10.07 2.33
CA ASP A 67 5.45 11.24 2.73
C ASP A 67 5.88 12.11 1.55
N ARG A 68 5.97 11.47 0.39
CA ARG A 68 6.28 12.10 -0.88
C ARG A 68 5.34 11.53 -1.93
N PRO A 69 4.78 12.37 -2.81
CA PRO A 69 4.00 11.89 -3.93
C PRO A 69 4.79 10.89 -4.76
N ILE A 70 4.13 9.80 -5.19
CA ILE A 70 4.67 8.93 -6.22
C ILE A 70 4.73 9.74 -7.52
N TYR A 71 5.88 9.72 -8.19
CA TYR A 71 6.04 10.37 -9.49
C TYR A 71 5.09 9.72 -10.52
N GLY A 72 4.28 10.51 -11.22
CA GLY A 72 3.22 10.02 -12.12
C GLY A 72 3.60 8.86 -13.06
N PRO A 73 4.76 8.89 -13.73
CA PRO A 73 5.24 7.77 -14.55
C PRO A 73 5.44 6.45 -13.80
N ILE A 74 5.73 6.49 -12.50
CA ILE A 74 5.81 5.29 -11.65
C ILE A 74 4.39 4.76 -11.39
N LEU A 75 3.40 5.63 -11.19
CA LEU A 75 2.00 5.21 -11.05
C LEU A 75 1.50 4.50 -12.31
N ASP A 76 1.83 5.01 -13.50
CA ASP A 76 1.50 4.37 -14.78
C ASP A 76 2.15 2.97 -14.89
N HIS A 77 3.40 2.84 -14.44
CA HIS A 77 4.09 1.55 -14.41
C HIS A 77 3.44 0.57 -13.42
N ILE A 78 3.00 1.04 -12.24
CA ILE A 78 2.26 0.23 -11.26
C ILE A 78 0.94 -0.25 -11.86
N ALA A 79 0.18 0.65 -12.49
CA ALA A 79 -1.09 0.32 -13.11
C ALA A 79 -0.90 -0.72 -14.24
N ALA A 80 0.11 -0.55 -15.09
CA ALA A 80 0.44 -1.50 -16.15
C ALA A 80 0.87 -2.87 -15.60
N ALA A 81 1.70 -2.91 -14.57
CA ALA A 81 2.13 -4.15 -13.93
C ALA A 81 0.98 -4.86 -13.20
N HIS A 82 0.01 -4.11 -12.66
CA HIS A 82 -1.17 -4.67 -11.99
C HIS A 82 -2.22 -5.18 -12.98
N ALA A 83 -2.43 -4.48 -14.10
CA ALA A 83 -3.30 -4.92 -15.20
C ALA A 83 -2.79 -6.21 -15.87
N ALA A 84 -1.46 -6.40 -15.96
CA ALA A 84 -0.88 -7.63 -16.48
C ALA A 84 -1.08 -8.85 -15.56
N ILE A 85 -1.37 -8.64 -14.28
CA ILE A 85 -1.56 -9.72 -13.28
C ILE A 85 -3.06 -10.06 -13.10
N MET A 86 -3.99 -9.17 -13.48
CA MET A 86 -5.42 -9.47 -13.53
C MET A 86 -5.90 -9.64 -14.99
N PRO A 87 -6.01 -10.88 -15.52
CA PRO A 87 -6.82 -11.09 -16.70
C PRO A 87 -8.29 -10.87 -16.30
N GLN A 88 -8.86 -9.78 -16.79
CA GLN A 88 -10.29 -9.54 -17.00
C GLN A 88 -11.27 -10.28 -16.06
N ARG A 89 -11.61 -9.70 -14.90
CA ARG A 89 -12.94 -9.97 -14.32
C ARG A 89 -13.97 -9.10 -15.07
N ARG A 90 -14.31 -9.55 -16.28
CA ARG A 90 -15.56 -9.16 -16.97
C ARG A 90 -16.71 -9.66 -16.10
N ALA A 91 -17.56 -8.74 -15.64
CA ALA A 91 -18.98 -9.03 -15.42
C ALA A 91 -19.72 -8.74 -16.73
#